data_AF-A0A6P0I1G5-F1
#
_entry.id   AF-A0A6P0I1G5-F1
#
_cell.length_a   1.000
_cell.length_b   1.000
_cell.length_c   1.000
_cell.angle_alpha   90.00
_cell.angle_beta   90.00
_cell.angle_gamma   90.00
#
_symmetry.space_group_name_H-M   'P 1'
#
loop_
_entity.id
_entity.type
_entity.pdbx_description
1 polymer ?
#
loop_
_entity_poly.entity_id
_entity_poly.type
_entity_poly.pdbx_seq_one_letter_code
_entity_poly.pdbx_strand_id
1 'polypeptide(L)'
;YEYLGSMEPQIQKHGGFIDKYIGDAIMALFPNSADDALKGAIAMLQELKTYNSDRQQRNFKPISIGIGLHTGRLILGTVGGFGRMDGTVIGDAVNLSSRVEGLTKTYGVSLLITDKTWQNLKNSLVYDLRFIDKVRAKGKAKAVSLFEVFSADPPELRDVKIATKEKFERAVLLYHQGLFLEAAALFQECLEYAEGDRAVCCYLERCHQKAEGSGGVGG
;
A
#
# COMPACT_ATOMS: atom_id res chain seq x y z
N TYR A 1 -18.41 -1.87 13.81
CA TYR A 1 -17.85 -2.79 14.80
C TYR A 1 -17.61 -4.19 14.24
N GLU A 2 -18.53 -4.78 13.47
CA GLU A 2 -18.37 -6.13 12.89
C GLU A 2 -17.09 -6.28 12.04
N TYR A 3 -16.78 -5.32 11.16
CA TYR A 3 -15.53 -5.30 10.37
C TYR A 3 -14.26 -5.31 11.24
N LEU A 4 -14.17 -4.40 12.22
CA LEU A 4 -12.99 -4.28 13.09
C LEU A 4 -12.74 -5.57 13.87
N GLY A 5 -13.83 -6.21 14.32
CA GLY A 5 -13.79 -7.50 15.02
C GLY A 5 -13.30 -8.66 14.15
N SER A 6 -13.46 -8.60 12.82
CA SER A 6 -12.88 -9.59 11.90
C SER A 6 -11.38 -9.37 11.66
N MET A 7 -10.92 -8.11 11.68
CA MET A 7 -9.52 -7.77 11.39
C MET A 7 -8.58 -7.96 12.59
N GLU A 8 -9.04 -7.64 13.79
CA GLU A 8 -8.26 -7.72 15.01
C GLU A 8 -7.62 -9.10 15.29
N PRO A 9 -8.34 -10.23 15.14
CA PRO A 9 -7.74 -11.55 15.31
C PRO A 9 -6.58 -11.82 14.37
N GLN A 10 -6.62 -11.28 13.15
CA GLN A 10 -5.53 -11.46 12.18
C GLN A 10 -4.26 -10.71 12.60
N ILE A 11 -4.42 -9.54 13.22
CA ILE A 11 -3.31 -8.77 13.78
C ILE A 11 -2.68 -9.54 14.95
N GLN A 12 -3.50 -9.98 15.91
CA GLN A 12 -3.02 -10.67 17.12
C GLN A 12 -2.35 -12.02 16.80
N LYS A 13 -2.95 -12.81 15.90
CA LYS A 13 -2.41 -14.11 15.47
C LYS A 13 -1.01 -14.00 14.86
N HIS A 14 -0.70 -12.85 14.25
CA HIS A 14 0.61 -12.57 13.66
C HIS A 14 1.47 -11.69 14.57
N GLY A 15 1.26 -11.72 15.89
CA GLY A 15 2.15 -11.08 16.86
C GLY A 15 2.09 -9.55 16.88
N GLY A 16 1.07 -8.96 16.25
CA GLY A 16 0.77 -7.54 16.36
C GLY A 16 -0.22 -7.25 17.49
N PHE A 17 -0.33 -5.98 17.86
CA PHE A 17 -1.39 -5.49 18.75
C PHE A 17 -1.93 -4.15 18.24
N ILE A 18 -3.18 -3.86 18.57
CA ILE A 18 -3.83 -2.60 18.21
C ILE A 18 -3.40 -1.52 19.21
N ASP A 19 -2.81 -0.44 18.70
CA ASP A 19 -2.48 0.75 19.49
C ASP A 19 -3.73 1.62 19.69
N LYS A 20 -4.44 1.92 18.59
CA LYS A 20 -5.70 2.67 18.62
C LYS A 20 -6.53 2.48 17.36
N TYR A 21 -7.82 2.80 17.47
CA TYR A 21 -8.73 2.99 16.34
C TYR A 21 -8.81 4.47 15.97
N ILE A 22 -8.82 4.78 14.68
CA ILE A 22 -8.90 6.15 14.15
C ILE A 22 -10.05 6.20 13.15
N GLY A 23 -11.26 6.50 13.63
CA GLY A 23 -12.47 6.39 12.81
C GLY A 23 -12.74 4.93 12.41
N ASP A 24 -12.64 4.64 11.11
CA ASP A 24 -12.73 3.30 10.53
C ASP A 24 -11.36 2.62 10.32
N ALA A 25 -10.26 3.30 10.63
CA ALA A 25 -8.90 2.77 10.50
C ALA A 25 -8.39 2.11 11.79
N ILE A 26 -7.48 1.14 11.62
CA ILE A 26 -6.76 0.47 12.70
C ILE A 26 -5.30 0.89 12.66
N MET A 27 -4.76 1.38 13.77
CA MET A 27 -3.32 1.51 13.97
C MET A 27 -2.83 0.30 14.76
N ALA A 28 -1.99 -0.53 14.13
CA ALA A 28 -1.42 -1.72 14.74
C ALA A 28 0.11 -1.65 14.76
N LEU A 29 0.69 -2.21 15.82
CA LEU A 29 2.13 -2.29 16.03
C LEU A 29 2.58 -3.75 16.01
N PHE A 30 3.66 -4.02 15.29
CA PHE A 30 4.28 -5.35 15.20
C PHE A 30 5.72 -5.23 15.73
N PRO A 31 5.98 -5.54 17.01
CA PRO A 31 7.26 -5.25 17.65
C PRO A 31 8.38 -6.23 17.25
N ASN A 32 8.01 -7.42 16.78
CA ASN A 32 8.95 -8.52 16.61
C ASN A 32 9.62 -8.54 15.22
N SER A 33 8.85 -8.45 14.14
CA SER A 33 9.41 -8.53 12.79
C SER A 33 8.53 -7.87 11.71
N ALA A 34 9.17 -7.49 10.59
CA ALA A 34 8.46 -7.02 9.40
C ALA A 34 7.69 -8.16 8.71
N ASP A 35 8.19 -9.41 8.77
CA ASP A 35 7.50 -10.59 8.26
C ASP A 35 6.14 -10.80 8.94
N ASP A 36 6.08 -10.60 10.26
CA ASP A 36 4.85 -10.71 11.05
C ASP A 36 3.82 -9.66 10.63
N ALA A 37 4.25 -8.41 10.47
CA ALA A 37 3.39 -7.33 9.97
C ALA A 37 2.86 -7.64 8.56
N LEU A 38 3.71 -8.13 7.67
CA LEU A 38 3.33 -8.43 6.29
C LEU A 38 2.35 -9.62 6.22
N LYS A 39 2.62 -10.69 6.98
CA LYS A 39 1.71 -11.84 7.07
C LYS A 39 0.36 -11.44 7.67
N GLY A 40 0.38 -10.62 8.72
CA GLY A 40 -0.83 -10.05 9.32
C GLY A 40 -1.66 -9.26 8.30
N ALA A 41 -1.02 -8.38 7.53
CA ALA A 41 -1.69 -7.61 6.49
C ALA A 41 -2.29 -8.48 5.38
N ILE A 42 -1.54 -9.49 4.91
CA ILE A 42 -2.04 -10.45 3.91
C ILE A 42 -3.24 -11.23 4.47
N ALA A 43 -3.16 -11.69 5.72
CA ALA A 43 -4.24 -12.41 6.38
C ALA A 43 -5.49 -11.53 6.56
N MET A 44 -5.33 -10.24 6.88
CA MET A 44 -6.44 -9.27 6.92
C MET A 44 -7.12 -9.12 5.56
N LEU A 45 -6.36 -9.05 4.47
CA LEU A 45 -6.93 -8.97 3.12
C LEU A 45 -7.65 -10.27 2.72
N GLN A 46 -7.15 -11.43 3.15
CA GLN A 46 -7.82 -12.71 2.94
C GLN A 46 -9.12 -12.81 3.74
N GLU A 47 -9.09 -12.43 5.03
CA GLU A 47 -10.26 -12.37 5.90
C GLU A 47 -11.32 -11.39 5.35
N LEU A 48 -10.88 -10.28 4.76
CA LEU A 48 -11.79 -9.33 4.11
C LEU A 48 -12.57 -9.98 2.96
N LYS A 49 -12.00 -10.94 2.22
CA LYS A 49 -12.73 -11.68 1.19
C LYS A 49 -13.88 -12.49 1.80
N THR A 50 -13.62 -13.20 2.90
CA THR A 50 -14.64 -13.95 3.66
C THR A 50 -15.72 -13.00 4.16
N TYR A 51 -15.32 -11.91 4.83
CA TYR A 51 -16.22 -10.90 5.34
C TYR A 51 -17.11 -10.30 4.24
N ASN A 52 -16.56 -10.03 3.06
CA ASN A 52 -17.32 -9.51 1.93
C ASN A 52 -18.30 -10.52 1.34
N SER A 53 -17.96 -11.82 1.30
CA SER A 53 -18.88 -12.88 0.90
C SER A 53 -20.11 -12.92 1.81
N ASP A 54 -19.92 -12.84 3.13
CA ASP A 54 -21.02 -12.83 4.10
C ASP A 54 -21.88 -11.57 3.97
N ARG A 55 -21.25 -10.41 3.72
CA ARG A 55 -21.97 -9.16 3.44
C ARG A 55 -22.85 -9.29 2.20
N GLN A 56 -22.33 -9.86 1.12
CA GLN A 56 -23.06 -10.03 -0.13
C GLN A 56 -24.26 -10.96 0.04
N GLN A 57 -24.13 -12.06 0.80
CA GLN A 57 -25.25 -12.94 1.14
C GLN A 57 -26.37 -12.20 1.90
N ARG A 58 -26.01 -11.17 2.67
CA ARG A 58 -26.92 -10.29 3.39
C ARG A 58 -27.38 -9.07 2.59
N ASN A 59 -27.12 -9.03 1.28
CA ASN A 59 -27.41 -7.91 0.37
C ASN A 59 -26.70 -6.58 0.71
N PHE A 60 -25.58 -6.64 1.43
CA PHE A 60 -24.73 -5.48 1.65
C PHE A 60 -23.64 -5.39 0.56
N LYS A 61 -23.26 -4.15 0.22
CA LYS A 61 -22.12 -3.91 -0.67
C LYS A 61 -20.81 -4.39 -0.01
N PRO A 62 -19.87 -4.95 -0.79
CA PRO A 62 -18.54 -5.27 -0.31
C PRO A 62 -17.79 -3.99 0.05
N ILE A 63 -16.83 -4.12 0.95
CA ILE A 63 -15.94 -3.04 1.37
C ILE A 63 -14.52 -3.29 0.85
N SER A 64 -13.76 -2.22 0.69
CA SER A 64 -12.35 -2.25 0.30
C SER A 64 -11.52 -1.57 1.39
N ILE A 65 -10.30 -2.06 1.62
CA ILE A 65 -9.39 -1.51 2.61
C ILE A 65 -8.03 -1.27 1.98
N GLY A 66 -7.35 -0.21 2.44
CA GLY A 66 -5.96 0.05 2.16
C GLY A 66 -5.10 -0.27 3.38
N ILE A 67 -3.95 -0.91 3.18
CA ILE A 67 -2.98 -1.18 4.23
C ILE A 67 -1.63 -0.59 3.85
N GLY A 68 -1.06 0.22 4.73
CA GLY A 68 0.28 0.78 4.59
C GLY A 68 1.22 0.32 5.70
N LEU A 69 2.32 -0.34 5.36
CA LEU A 69 3.31 -0.83 6.32
C LEU A 69 4.63 -0.08 6.24
N HIS A 70 5.07 0.45 7.38
CA HIS A 70 6.38 1.04 7.55
C HIS A 70 7.13 0.49 8.76
N THR A 71 8.38 0.09 8.55
CA THR A 71 9.29 -0.31 9.63
C THR A 71 10.08 0.90 10.12
N GLY A 72 9.90 1.30 11.38
CA GLY A 72 10.57 2.45 11.95
C GLY A 72 10.70 2.37 13.47
N ARG A 73 11.59 3.20 14.03
CA ARG A 73 11.66 3.36 15.48
C ARG A 73 10.49 4.23 15.93
N LEU A 74 9.89 3.84 17.04
CA LEU A 74 8.84 4.60 17.73
C LEU A 74 9.14 4.56 19.22
N ILE A 75 8.67 5.58 19.94
CA ILE A 75 8.69 5.59 21.40
C ILE A 75 7.28 5.20 21.85
N LEU A 76 7.20 4.09 22.59
CA LEU A 76 5.96 3.65 23.22
C LEU A 76 6.02 4.09 24.68
N GLY A 77 5.18 5.05 25.06
CA GLY A 77 5.13 5.57 26.42
C GLY A 77 3.83 6.29 26.70
N THR A 78 3.45 6.34 27.99
CA THR A 78 2.33 7.13 28.47
C THR A 78 2.71 8.61 28.43
N VAL A 79 2.43 9.29 27.32
CA VAL A 79 2.61 10.74 27.24
C VAL A 79 1.37 11.41 27.83
N GLY A 80 1.46 11.94 29.06
CA GLY A 80 0.37 12.69 29.67
C GLY A 80 0.76 13.32 31.02
N GLY A 81 0.97 14.64 31.02
CA GLY A 81 0.84 15.49 32.21
C GLY A 81 -0.60 16.00 32.36
N PHE A 82 -0.99 16.38 33.58
CA PHE A 82 -2.34 16.80 33.97
C PHE A 82 -3.03 17.74 32.94
N GLY A 83 -4.07 17.24 32.26
CA GLY A 83 -5.07 18.11 31.61
C GLY A 83 -5.67 17.65 30.28
N ARG A 84 -4.96 16.90 29.43
CA ARG A 84 -5.48 16.36 28.15
C ARG A 84 -4.77 15.06 27.79
N MET A 85 -5.51 13.95 27.75
CA MET A 85 -5.01 12.62 27.39
C MET A 85 -5.29 12.33 25.92
N ASP A 86 -4.44 12.84 25.02
CA ASP A 86 -4.36 12.36 23.64
C ASP A 86 -3.06 11.58 23.48
N GLY A 87 -3.14 10.26 23.64
CA GLY A 87 -2.04 9.32 23.51
C GLY A 87 -1.47 9.33 22.09
N THR A 88 -0.48 10.17 21.87
CA THR A 88 0.20 10.24 20.58
C THR A 88 1.33 9.22 20.63
N VAL A 89 1.23 8.15 19.85
CA VAL A 89 2.43 7.44 19.39
C VAL A 89 3.18 8.44 18.52
N ILE A 90 4.06 9.24 19.14
CA ILE A 90 4.87 10.24 18.47
C ILE A 90 6.02 9.49 17.83
N GLY A 91 5.86 9.18 16.56
CA GLY A 91 6.93 8.62 15.75
C GLY A 91 6.70 9.02 14.31
N ASP A 92 7.72 9.60 13.69
CA ASP A 92 7.83 9.74 12.24
C ASP A 92 7.41 8.47 11.48
N ALA A 93 7.60 7.31 12.11
CA ALA A 93 7.18 6.01 11.60
C ALA A 93 5.66 5.88 11.45
N VAL A 94 4.87 6.34 12.44
CA VAL A 94 3.40 6.28 12.42
C VAL A 94 2.84 7.21 11.36
N ASN A 95 3.34 8.45 11.30
CA ASN A 95 2.94 9.42 10.29
C ASN A 95 3.26 8.92 8.87
N LEU A 96 4.42 8.28 8.69
CA LEU A 96 4.78 7.68 7.41
C LEU A 96 3.88 6.49 7.07
N SER A 97 3.58 5.60 8.04
CA SER A 97 2.69 4.46 7.81
C SER A 97 1.28 4.89 7.37
N SER A 98 0.70 5.88 8.05
CA SER A 98 -0.61 6.44 7.68
C SER A 98 -0.57 7.10 6.30
N ARG A 99 0.52 7.78 5.94
CA ARG A 99 0.67 8.32 4.59
C ARG A 99 0.78 7.24 3.52
N VAL A 100 1.52 6.17 3.81
CA VAL A 100 1.66 5.02 2.90
C VAL A 100 0.31 4.35 2.71
N GLU A 101 -0.50 4.21 3.76
CA GLU A 101 -1.88 3.75 3.67
C GLU A 101 -2.69 4.67 2.76
N GLY A 102 -2.65 5.99 2.93
CA GLY A 102 -3.40 6.91 2.06
C GLY A 102 -3.00 6.84 0.57
N LEU A 103 -1.76 6.43 0.26
CA LEU A 103 -1.30 6.23 -1.11
C LEU A 103 -1.90 4.98 -1.78
N THR A 104 -2.39 4.00 -0.99
CA THR A 104 -3.07 2.82 -1.54
C THR A 104 -4.23 3.21 -2.43
N LYS A 105 -5.04 4.19 -2.00
CA LYS A 105 -6.13 4.78 -2.77
C LYS A 105 -5.67 5.49 -4.04
N THR A 106 -4.50 6.13 -3.99
CA THR A 106 -3.93 6.85 -5.15
C THR A 106 -3.54 5.90 -6.26
N TYR A 107 -2.89 4.77 -5.93
CA TYR A 107 -2.49 3.76 -6.92
C TYR A 107 -3.57 2.70 -7.17
N GLY A 108 -4.64 2.69 -6.37
CA GLY A 108 -5.71 1.69 -6.46
C GLY A 108 -5.27 0.29 -6.07
N VAL A 109 -4.35 0.17 -5.12
CA VAL A 109 -3.79 -1.11 -4.62
C VAL A 109 -4.24 -1.35 -3.17
N SER A 110 -4.22 -2.60 -2.70
CA SER A 110 -4.71 -2.94 -1.35
C SER A 110 -3.63 -2.87 -0.26
N LEU A 111 -2.36 -3.08 -0.62
CA LEU A 111 -1.26 -3.16 0.35
C LEU A 111 0.02 -2.54 -0.22
N LEU A 112 0.53 -1.54 0.48
CA LEU A 112 1.82 -0.90 0.22
C LEU A 112 2.78 -1.10 1.39
N ILE A 113 4.03 -1.39 1.05
CA ILE A 113 5.13 -1.43 2.01
C ILE A 113 6.24 -0.46 1.60
N THR A 114 6.90 0.15 2.58
CA THR A 114 8.10 0.95 2.32
C THR A 114 9.33 0.08 2.05
N ASP A 115 10.33 0.62 1.36
CA ASP A 115 11.68 0.03 1.24
C ASP A 115 12.25 -0.49 2.54
N LYS A 116 12.09 0.27 3.63
CA LYS A 116 12.59 -0.14 4.94
C LYS A 116 11.88 -1.38 5.46
N THR A 117 10.58 -1.52 5.21
CA THR A 117 9.85 -2.77 5.52
C THR A 117 10.37 -3.91 4.66
N TRP A 118 10.49 -3.69 3.35
CA TRP A 118 10.99 -4.68 2.39
C TRP A 118 12.39 -5.20 2.75
N GLN A 119 13.32 -4.31 3.13
CA GLN A 119 14.68 -4.65 3.55
C GLN A 119 14.75 -5.43 4.87
N ASN A 120 13.70 -5.39 5.70
CA ASN A 120 13.64 -6.10 6.98
C ASN A 120 12.87 -7.42 6.89
N LEU A 121 12.40 -7.81 5.69
CA LEU A 121 11.83 -9.14 5.46
C LEU A 121 12.95 -10.19 5.41
N LYS A 122 12.75 -11.34 6.04
CA LYS A 122 13.73 -12.44 6.02
C LYS A 122 13.94 -13.03 4.63
N ASN A 123 12.86 -13.17 3.86
CA ASN A 123 12.91 -13.61 2.47
C ASN A 123 11.81 -12.92 1.68
N SER A 124 12.15 -11.85 0.97
CA SER A 124 11.18 -11.11 0.16
C SER A 124 10.70 -11.88 -1.07
N LEU A 125 11.45 -12.88 -1.54
CA LEU A 125 11.16 -13.61 -2.79
C LEU A 125 9.93 -14.54 -2.68
N VAL A 126 9.47 -14.82 -1.46
CA VAL A 126 8.25 -15.64 -1.24
C VAL A 126 6.97 -14.84 -1.43
N TYR A 127 7.07 -13.52 -1.58
CA TYR A 127 5.93 -12.62 -1.75
C TYR A 127 5.90 -12.07 -3.17
N ASP A 128 4.69 -11.96 -3.72
CA ASP A 128 4.48 -11.28 -5.00
C ASP A 128 4.42 -9.79 -4.73
N LEU A 129 5.50 -9.14 -5.13
CA LEU A 129 5.72 -7.72 -4.92
C LEU A 129 6.23 -7.07 -6.19
N ARG A 130 5.90 -5.79 -6.37
CA ARG A 130 6.49 -4.96 -7.42
C ARG A 130 6.74 -3.56 -6.93
N PHE A 131 7.75 -2.90 -7.48
CA PHE A 131 8.01 -1.49 -7.24
C PHE A 131 6.86 -0.63 -7.81
N ILE A 132 6.36 0.31 -7.00
CA ILE A 132 5.25 1.20 -7.38
C ILE A 132 5.74 2.61 -7.65
N ASP A 133 6.40 3.25 -6.68
CA ASP A 133 6.79 4.66 -6.81
C ASP A 133 7.91 5.00 -5.80
N LYS A 134 8.56 6.14 -6.01
CA LYS A 134 9.49 6.76 -5.07
C LYS A 134 8.96 8.12 -4.64
N VAL A 135 8.31 8.17 -3.48
CA VAL A 135 7.63 9.37 -2.98
C VAL A 135 8.49 10.16 -2.00
N ARG A 136 8.42 11.49 -2.06
CA ARG A 136 9.00 12.36 -1.03
C ARG A 136 7.95 12.66 0.03
N ALA A 137 8.22 12.31 1.28
CA ALA A 137 7.37 12.77 2.38
C ALA A 137 7.56 14.30 2.55
N LYS A 138 6.45 15.05 2.59
CA LYS A 138 6.44 16.50 2.90
C LYS A 138 7.26 16.75 4.16
N GLY A 139 8.31 17.57 4.05
CA GLY A 139 9.22 17.89 5.17
C GLY A 139 10.40 16.92 5.38
N LYS A 140 10.58 15.89 4.55
CA LYS A 140 11.74 14.98 4.63
C LYS A 140 12.65 15.06 3.41
N ALA A 141 13.96 15.01 3.65
CA ALA A 141 14.97 15.08 2.61
C ALA A 141 15.09 13.78 1.78
N LYS A 142 14.86 12.62 2.40
CA LYS A 142 14.97 11.31 1.73
C LYS A 142 13.63 10.88 1.16
N ALA A 143 13.64 10.51 -0.12
CA ALA A 143 12.51 9.84 -0.75
C ALA A 143 12.41 8.40 -0.24
N VAL A 144 11.17 7.90 -0.17
CA VAL A 144 10.83 6.55 0.29
C VAL A 144 10.32 5.78 -0.92
N SER A 145 10.94 4.64 -1.20
CA SER A 145 10.45 3.73 -2.23
C SER A 145 9.28 2.91 -1.69
N LEU A 146 8.28 2.69 -2.53
CA LEU A 146 7.06 1.95 -2.23
C LEU A 146 6.98 0.70 -3.10
N PHE A 147 6.54 -0.38 -2.47
CA PHE A 147 6.28 -1.64 -3.13
C PHE A 147 4.83 -2.03 -2.86
N GLU A 148 4.13 -2.43 -3.90
CA GLU A 148 2.87 -3.14 -3.75
C GLU A 148 3.17 -4.59 -3.39
N VAL A 149 2.41 -5.14 -2.44
CA VAL A 149 2.35 -6.57 -2.21
C VAL A 149 0.97 -7.05 -2.63
N PHE A 150 0.92 -7.87 -3.67
CA PHE A 150 -0.33 -8.31 -4.31
C PHE A 150 -0.57 -9.82 -4.16
N SER A 151 0.13 -10.48 -3.23
CA SER A 151 -0.08 -11.90 -2.90
C SER A 151 -1.51 -12.24 -2.44
N ALA A 152 -2.26 -11.25 -1.96
CA ALA A 152 -3.64 -11.44 -1.52
C ALA A 152 -4.68 -11.10 -2.61
N ASP A 153 -4.27 -10.70 -3.81
CA ASP A 153 -5.20 -10.38 -4.90
C ASP A 153 -5.99 -11.61 -5.37
N PRO A 154 -7.09 -11.43 -6.14
CA PRO A 154 -7.71 -12.53 -6.87
C PRO A 154 -6.67 -13.23 -7.77
N PRO A 155 -6.71 -14.57 -7.90
CA PRO A 155 -5.72 -15.33 -8.68
C PRO A 155 -5.50 -14.77 -10.09
N GLU A 156 -6.58 -14.39 -10.77
CA GLU A 156 -6.52 -13.87 -12.14
C GLU A 156 -5.75 -12.55 -12.22
N LEU A 157 -5.99 -11.63 -11.27
CA LEU A 157 -5.26 -10.36 -11.20
C LEU A 157 -3.81 -10.57 -10.76
N ARG A 158 -3.57 -11.49 -9.83
CA ARG A 158 -2.24 -11.82 -9.34
C ARG A 158 -1.36 -12.37 -10.46
N ASP A 159 -1.84 -13.33 -11.23
CA ASP A 159 -1.08 -13.96 -12.33
C ASP A 159 -0.72 -12.95 -13.42
N VAL A 160 -1.65 -12.07 -13.74
CA VAL A 160 -1.42 -10.96 -14.68
C VAL A 160 -0.36 -9.99 -14.14
N LYS A 161 -0.43 -9.60 -12.86
CA LYS A 161 0.58 -8.74 -12.24
C LYS A 161 1.96 -9.40 -12.22
N ILE A 162 2.05 -10.72 -12.03
CA ILE A 162 3.31 -11.47 -12.15
C ILE A 162 3.83 -11.37 -13.59
N ALA A 163 3.00 -11.67 -14.58
CA ALA A 163 3.40 -11.68 -16.00
C ALA A 163 3.83 -10.29 -16.51
N THR A 164 3.22 -9.23 -16.00
CA THR A 164 3.49 -7.84 -16.42
C THR A 164 4.48 -7.11 -15.53
N LYS A 165 4.96 -7.71 -14.43
CA LYS A 165 5.78 -7.05 -13.40
C LYS A 165 6.99 -6.31 -13.97
N GLU A 166 7.85 -7.00 -14.71
CA GLU A 166 9.10 -6.41 -15.21
C GLU A 166 8.82 -5.23 -16.16
N LYS A 167 7.77 -5.37 -16.98
CA LYS A 167 7.32 -4.32 -17.90
C LYS A 167 6.79 -3.11 -17.15
N PHE A 168 5.95 -3.34 -16.14
CA PHE A 168 5.42 -2.30 -15.27
C PHE A 168 6.54 -1.52 -14.57
N GLU A 169 7.48 -2.22 -13.92
CA GLU A 169 8.57 -1.57 -13.19
C GLU A 169 9.49 -0.76 -14.13
N ARG A 170 9.72 -1.25 -15.35
CA ARG A 170 10.44 -0.51 -16.39
C ARG A 170 9.67 0.74 -16.84
N ALA A 171 8.36 0.65 -17.01
CA ALA A 171 7.51 1.79 -17.36
C ALA A 171 7.54 2.87 -16.28
N VAL A 172 7.48 2.48 -15.00
CA VAL A 172 7.64 3.40 -13.86
C VAL A 172 9.01 4.08 -13.87
N LEU A 173 10.08 3.34 -14.19
CA LEU A 173 11.43 3.93 -14.31
C LEU A 173 11.48 5.01 -15.41
N LEU A 174 10.94 4.72 -16.60
CA LEU A 174 10.87 5.66 -17.72
C LEU A 174 10.05 6.90 -17.35
N TYR A 175 8.91 6.71 -16.65
CA TYR A 175 8.09 7.81 -16.15
C TYR A 175 8.90 8.77 -15.26
N HIS A 176 9.70 8.23 -14.33
CA HIS A 176 10.54 9.04 -13.45
C HIS A 176 11.72 9.71 -14.18
N GLN A 177 12.11 9.21 -15.35
CA GLN A 177 13.11 9.84 -16.23
C GLN A 177 12.50 10.94 -17.13
N GLY A 178 11.17 11.13 -17.11
CA GLY A 178 10.48 12.10 -17.97
C GLY A 178 10.19 11.58 -19.38
N LEU A 179 10.46 10.30 -19.65
CA LEU A 179 10.20 9.62 -20.93
C LEU A 179 8.74 9.14 -20.95
N PHE A 180 7.80 10.09 -21.00
CA PHE A 180 6.37 9.82 -20.77
C PHE A 180 5.72 9.04 -21.90
N LEU A 181 6.15 9.22 -23.16
CA LEU A 181 5.60 8.49 -24.30
C LEU A 181 6.03 7.03 -24.27
N GLU A 182 7.30 6.77 -23.98
CA GLU A 182 7.87 5.44 -23.85
C GLU A 182 7.29 4.71 -22.63
N ALA A 183 7.09 5.43 -21.52
CA ALA A 183 6.40 4.89 -20.35
C ALA A 183 4.94 4.53 -20.70
N ALA A 184 4.20 5.41 -21.38
CA ALA A 184 2.82 5.17 -21.78
C ALA A 184 2.69 3.94 -22.68
N ALA A 185 3.60 3.75 -23.65
CA ALA A 185 3.60 2.57 -24.51
C ALA A 185 3.70 1.27 -23.71
N LEU A 186 4.63 1.20 -22.75
CA LEU A 186 4.77 0.03 -21.88
C LEU A 186 3.57 -0.17 -20.96
N PHE A 187 2.98 0.90 -20.42
CA PHE A 187 1.76 0.79 -19.61
C PHE A 187 0.56 0.32 -20.45
N GLN A 188 0.47 0.74 -21.72
CA GLN A 188 -0.59 0.29 -22.63
C GLN A 188 -0.47 -1.22 -22.90
N GLU A 189 0.75 -1.71 -23.14
CA GLU A 189 1.00 -3.14 -23.25
C GLU A 189 0.69 -3.90 -21.96
N CYS A 190 0.92 -3.31 -20.77
CA CYS A 190 0.48 -3.93 -19.51
C CYS A 190 -1.04 -4.04 -19.45
N LEU A 191 -1.77 -3.02 -19.91
CA LEU A 191 -3.24 -2.96 -19.85
C LEU A 191 -3.91 -4.05 -20.71
N GLU A 192 -3.29 -4.43 -21.83
CA GLU A 192 -3.78 -5.54 -22.69
C GLU A 192 -3.92 -6.87 -21.93
N TYR A 193 -3.11 -7.07 -20.90
CA TYR A 193 -3.17 -8.24 -20.03
C TYR A 193 -3.84 -7.93 -18.68
N ALA A 194 -3.93 -6.65 -18.29
CA ALA A 194 -4.20 -6.20 -16.94
C ALA A 194 -5.27 -5.12 -16.82
N GLU A 195 -6.43 -5.30 -17.46
CA GLU A 195 -7.56 -4.35 -17.37
C GLU A 195 -8.00 -4.03 -15.93
N GLY A 196 -7.82 -4.97 -14.99
CA GLY A 196 -8.14 -4.80 -13.57
C GLY A 196 -7.05 -4.08 -12.75
N ASP A 197 -5.89 -3.80 -13.32
CA ASP A 197 -4.76 -3.21 -12.61
C ASP A 197 -4.81 -1.69 -12.59
N ARG A 198 -5.39 -1.14 -11.54
CA ARG A 198 -5.57 0.31 -11.36
C ARG A 198 -4.26 1.09 -11.31
N ALA A 199 -3.15 0.47 -10.92
CA ALA A 199 -1.86 1.16 -10.90
C ALA A 199 -1.40 1.48 -12.32
N VAL A 200 -1.63 0.55 -13.27
CA VAL A 200 -1.34 0.77 -14.70
C VAL A 200 -2.17 1.95 -15.22
N CYS A 201 -3.47 1.95 -14.98
CA CYS A 201 -4.36 3.04 -15.41
C CYS A 201 -3.94 4.39 -14.82
N CYS A 202 -3.59 4.42 -13.53
CA CYS A 202 -3.13 5.63 -12.86
C CYS A 202 -1.89 6.22 -13.52
N TYR A 203 -0.90 5.38 -13.86
CA TYR A 203 0.30 5.84 -14.53
C TYR A 203 0.07 6.26 -15.97
N LEU A 204 -0.76 5.53 -16.71
CA LEU A 204 -1.09 5.85 -18.11
C LEU A 204 -1.75 7.22 -18.21
N GLU A 205 -2.73 7.51 -17.34
CA GLU A 205 -3.35 8.84 -17.23
C GLU A 205 -2.31 9.94 -16.92
N ARG A 206 -1.40 9.69 -15.97
CA ARG A 206 -0.32 10.64 -15.64
C ARG A 206 0.64 10.88 -16.79
N CYS A 207 0.99 9.85 -17.56
CA CYS A 207 1.84 9.98 -18.73
C CYS A 207 1.20 10.91 -19.77
N HIS A 208 -0.09 10.72 -20.07
CA HIS A 208 -0.81 11.57 -21.02
C HIS A 208 -0.86 13.04 -20.56
N GLN A 209 -1.23 13.29 -19.30
CA GLN A 209 -1.26 14.65 -18.74
C GLN A 209 0.12 15.35 -18.82
N LYS A 210 1.21 14.61 -18.59
CA LYS A 210 2.57 15.14 -18.64
C LYS A 210 3.07 15.37 -20.07
N ALA A 211 2.71 14.49 -21.01
CA ALA A 211 3.05 14.65 -22.42
C ALA A 211 2.38 15.91 -23.01
N GLU A 212 1.10 16.14 -22.71
CA GLU A 212 0.34 17.32 -23.15
C GLU A 212 0.91 18.63 -22.55
N GLY A 213 1.24 18.62 -21.25
CA GLY A 213 1.83 19.79 -20.58
C GLY A 213 3.26 20.14 -21.03
N SER A 214 3.98 19.19 -21.64
CA SER A 214 5.34 19.41 -22.16
C SER A 214 5.34 20.04 -23.56
N GLY A 215 4.22 19.99 -24.29
CA GLY A 215 4.05 20.62 -25.61
C GLY A 215 3.59 22.08 -25.58
N GLY A 216 3.30 22.64 -24.40
CA GLY A 216 2.71 23.98 -24.23
C GLY A 216 3.67 25.12 -23.85
N VAL A 217 4.97 24.86 -23.70
CA VAL A 217 5.97 25.89 -23.37
C VAL A 217 6.84 26.16 -24.60
N GLY A 218 6.25 26.85 -25.58
CA GLY A 218 6.90 27.16 -26.86
C GLY A 218 6.10 28.14 -27.71
N GLY A 219 5.49 29.14 -27.09
CA GLY A 219 4.78 30.24 -27.75
C GLY A 219 5.15 31.58 -27.13
#